data_AF-A0A9E1XUS5-F1
#
_entry.id   AF-A0A9E1XUS5-F1
#
_cell.length_a   1.000
_cell.length_b   1.000
_cell.length_c   1.000
_cell.angle_alpha   90.00
_cell.angle_beta   90.00
_cell.angle_gamma   90.00
#
_symmetry.space_group_name_H-M   'P 1'
#
loop_
_entity.id
_entity.type
_entity.pdbx_description
1 polymer ?
#
loop_
_entity_poly.entity_id
_entity_poly.type
_entity_poly.pdbx_seq_one_letter_code
_entity_poly.pdbx_strand_id
1 'polypeptide(L)'
;MFTPDVIKTIVWALAMIIVLTIFILIFKKQLASRIEKIGIRVKKGDAELEISENITEPPSEIISDVSQTEYINLEDKIEADRDISDNTKDDSETLTSKMWESYEENDLAEMKKSFLELNKIEGDSQKKLENEVLYNSMLQRRGNSEALKELNRLAENSMVASYAFTQLGNCYEFNGNYLEAIKMYEKAYEISDSDIKKANRLVDIALNLSKFDNPQTGIDKILAEIDNFSDSDAISSTYSGLSTLYKEIEDVELETLALEKAIEYGLNDTDLLFKLAYLYGENNQDNMAILHYENSILINPKNSAVLNNLGVSYSDLQLPTKAVNYYEKAHDLKNTLASSNLAIKLINEGFSNIAKKLLDEAKNQKKVSSNVNKYIARLNEKEESENKIYTELIENAKKIRSFRRLYAEKLFTINSEIPTIKGNWGKINNEVIIITQNETFFEGKWKERNTNKKIDGTIKNNSGKITFSTEKKKPNTVNEYHYVNDFNAIFYLSEDIKQIKIMTEDSKNEFLTLELLTTVENGQTIEE
;
A
#
# COMPACT_ATOMS: atom_id res chain seq x y z
N MET A 1 -39.07 14.94 39.61
CA MET A 1 -38.14 15.80 40.39
C MET A 1 -36.81 15.06 40.41
N PHE A 2 -35.77 15.57 39.76
CA PHE A 2 -34.46 14.91 39.78
C PHE A 2 -33.93 14.85 41.22
N THR A 3 -33.36 13.72 41.62
CA THR A 3 -32.71 13.63 42.94
C THR A 3 -31.53 14.61 42.99
N PRO A 4 -31.15 15.11 44.18
CA PRO A 4 -30.00 16.01 44.34
C PRO A 4 -28.72 15.49 43.67
N ASP A 5 -28.53 14.18 43.62
CA ASP A 5 -27.39 13.54 42.97
C ASP A 5 -27.44 13.59 41.44
N VAL A 6 -28.64 13.49 40.84
CA VAL A 6 -28.79 13.66 39.38
C VAL A 6 -28.58 15.12 38.99
N ILE A 7 -29.05 16.07 39.80
CA ILE A 7 -28.79 17.50 39.58
C ILE A 7 -27.29 17.80 39.67
N LYS A 8 -26.58 17.26 40.67
CA LYS A 8 -25.12 17.38 40.76
C LYS A 8 -24.42 16.80 39.54
N THR A 9 -24.85 15.65 39.04
CA THR A 9 -24.23 15.00 37.87
C THR A 9 -24.43 15.84 36.61
N ILE A 10 -25.62 16.40 36.41
CA ILE A 10 -25.93 17.30 35.27
C ILE A 10 -25.13 18.60 35.38
N VAL A 11 -25.03 19.18 36.58
CA VAL A 11 -24.25 20.41 36.83
C VAL A 11 -22.75 20.17 36.56
N TRP A 12 -22.20 19.03 36.97
CA TRP A 12 -20.82 18.66 36.66
C TRP A 12 -20.58 18.43 35.16
N ALA A 13 -21.52 17.80 34.46
CA ALA A 13 -21.43 17.61 33.01
C ALA A 13 -21.47 18.95 32.26
N LEU A 14 -22.36 19.87 32.65
CA LEU A 14 -22.42 21.21 32.08
C LEU A 14 -21.17 22.03 32.40
N ALA A 15 -20.64 21.93 33.63
CA ALA A 15 -19.39 22.59 34.00
C ALA A 15 -18.20 22.07 33.18
N MET A 16 -18.11 20.76 32.94
CA MET A 16 -17.08 20.19 32.05
C MET A 16 -17.22 20.71 30.61
N ILE A 17 -18.44 20.79 30.07
CA ILE A 17 -18.67 21.30 28.71
C ILE A 17 -18.24 22.76 28.62
N ILE A 18 -18.55 23.58 29.62
CA ILE A 18 -18.15 25.00 29.65
C ILE A 18 -16.62 25.12 29.75
N VAL A 19 -15.97 24.35 30.62
CA VAL A 19 -14.50 24.32 30.74
C VAL A 19 -13.85 23.86 29.43
N LEU A 20 -14.38 22.82 28.78
CA LEU A 20 -13.90 22.34 27.49
C LEU A 20 -14.08 23.40 26.40
N THR A 21 -15.19 24.12 26.40
CA THR A 21 -15.47 25.19 25.42
C THR A 21 -14.53 26.38 25.63
N ILE A 22 -14.31 26.79 26.88
CA ILE A 22 -13.35 27.84 27.23
C ILE A 22 -11.92 27.42 26.88
N PHE A 23 -11.56 26.16 27.14
CA PHE A 23 -10.27 25.59 26.75
C PHE A 23 -10.09 25.65 25.22
N ILE A 24 -11.07 25.20 24.45
CA ILE A 24 -11.04 25.28 22.97
C ILE A 24 -10.90 26.73 22.49
N LEU A 25 -11.55 27.70 23.15
CA LEU A 25 -11.47 29.12 22.78
C LEU A 25 -10.12 29.75 23.13
N ILE A 26 -9.57 29.48 24.32
CA ILE A 26 -8.27 30.00 24.78
C ILE A 26 -7.13 29.40 23.94
N PHE A 27 -7.22 28.10 23.65
CA PHE A 27 -6.21 27.38 22.90
C PHE A 27 -6.49 27.36 21.40
N LYS A 28 -7.50 28.09 20.88
CA LYS A 28 -7.93 28.04 19.47
C LYS A 28 -6.79 28.23 18.47
N LYS A 29 -5.82 29.12 18.75
CA LYS A 29 -4.63 29.32 17.89
C LYS A 29 -3.62 28.18 17.98
N GLN A 30 -3.44 27.56 19.15
CA GLN A 30 -2.55 26.40 19.35
C GLN A 30 -3.19 25.09 18.89
N LEU A 31 -4.53 25.00 18.94
CA LEU A 31 -5.34 23.95 18.33
C LEU A 31 -5.40 24.12 16.81
N ALA A 32 -5.45 25.33 16.26
CA ALA A 32 -5.43 25.54 14.80
C ALA A 32 -4.14 25.00 14.16
N SER A 33 -2.96 25.26 14.75
CA SER A 33 -1.69 24.71 14.27
C SER A 33 -1.53 23.20 14.52
N ARG A 34 -2.33 22.63 15.44
CA ARG A 34 -2.42 21.17 15.68
C ARG A 34 -3.49 20.51 14.81
N ILE A 35 -4.55 21.21 14.41
CA ILE A 35 -5.64 20.73 13.54
C ILE A 35 -5.21 20.77 12.07
N GLU A 36 -4.37 21.74 11.65
CA GLU A 36 -3.63 21.62 10.38
C GLU A 36 -2.76 20.36 10.32
N LYS A 37 -2.28 19.87 11.47
CA LYS A 37 -1.56 18.58 11.60
C LYS A 37 -2.46 17.38 11.89
N ILE A 38 -3.73 17.57 12.22
CA ILE A 38 -4.73 16.50 12.30
C ILE A 38 -5.57 16.62 11.03
N GLY A 39 -4.96 16.23 9.92
CA GLY A 39 -5.72 15.82 8.76
C GLY A 39 -6.72 14.78 9.24
N ILE A 40 -8.02 15.08 9.12
CA ILE A 40 -9.04 14.03 9.10
C ILE A 40 -8.68 13.20 7.88
N ARG A 41 -7.83 12.20 8.07
CA ARG A 41 -7.48 11.21 7.07
C ARG A 41 -8.71 10.34 6.90
N VAL A 42 -9.58 10.76 5.98
CA VAL A 42 -10.42 9.82 5.23
C VAL A 42 -9.46 8.75 4.72
N LYS A 43 -9.75 7.49 5.02
CA LYS A 43 -8.94 6.29 4.71
C LYS A 43 -8.18 6.47 3.38
N LYS A 44 -6.87 6.76 3.44
CA LYS A 44 -6.01 6.90 2.24
C LYS A 44 -5.73 5.52 1.66
N GLY A 45 -5.71 5.43 0.33
CA GLY A 45 -5.98 4.22 -0.43
C GLY A 45 -5.10 3.02 -0.09
N ASP A 46 -5.59 1.81 -0.41
CA ASP A 46 -4.80 0.57 -0.34
C ASP A 46 -3.75 0.47 -1.49
N ALA A 47 -3.47 1.56 -2.22
CA ALA A 47 -2.66 1.55 -3.45
C ALA A 47 -1.27 2.16 -3.23
N GLU A 48 -0.27 1.64 -3.94
CA GLU A 48 1.15 1.98 -3.73
C GLU A 48 1.80 2.62 -4.97
N LEU A 49 2.63 3.63 -4.72
CA LEU A 49 3.51 4.26 -5.70
C LEU A 49 4.68 3.33 -6.05
N GLU A 50 5.13 3.43 -7.30
CA GLU A 50 6.32 2.78 -7.83
C GLU A 50 7.45 3.80 -7.92
N ILE A 51 8.68 3.40 -7.59
CA ILE A 51 9.88 4.20 -7.86
C ILE A 51 10.39 3.76 -9.24
N SER A 52 10.79 4.70 -10.11
CA SER A 52 11.36 4.32 -11.41
C SER A 52 12.73 3.67 -11.20
N GLU A 53 12.92 2.47 -11.74
CA GLU A 53 14.17 1.68 -11.61
C GLU A 53 15.38 2.19 -12.43
N ASN A 54 15.43 3.46 -12.81
CA ASN A 54 16.64 4.06 -13.41
C ASN A 54 17.60 4.67 -12.37
N ILE A 55 17.61 4.12 -11.14
CA ILE A 55 18.64 4.43 -10.15
C ILE A 55 19.53 3.20 -10.05
N THR A 56 20.60 3.17 -10.85
CA THR A 56 21.68 2.20 -10.71
C THR A 56 22.29 2.36 -9.31
N GLU A 57 21.89 1.50 -8.36
CA GLU A 57 22.65 1.33 -7.13
C GLU A 57 23.96 0.60 -7.47
N PRO A 58 25.12 1.08 -6.97
CA PRO A 58 26.37 0.35 -7.15
C PRO A 58 26.30 -0.99 -6.41
N PRO A 59 26.88 -2.08 -6.96
CA PRO A 59 26.94 -3.35 -6.26
C PRO A 59 27.69 -3.18 -4.94
N SER A 60 26.98 -3.31 -3.83
CA SER A 60 27.56 -3.36 -2.51
C SER A 60 28.20 -4.74 -2.30
N GLU A 61 29.46 -4.92 -2.71
CA GLU A 61 30.33 -5.96 -2.16
C GLU A 61 31.80 -5.66 -2.48
N ILE A 62 32.54 -5.22 -1.47
CA ILE A 62 34.00 -5.18 -1.49
C ILE A 62 34.47 -6.65 -1.44
N ILE A 63 34.79 -7.22 -2.60
CA ILE A 63 35.53 -8.49 -2.66
C ILE A 63 37.00 -8.15 -2.55
N SER A 64 37.52 -8.23 -1.32
CA SER A 64 38.95 -8.35 -1.09
C SER A 64 39.42 -9.70 -1.62
N ASP A 65 40.32 -9.65 -2.60
CA ASP A 65 41.37 -10.63 -2.94
C ASP A 65 41.38 -10.97 -4.45
N VAL A 66 42.15 -10.19 -5.21
CA VAL A 66 42.72 -10.66 -6.48
C VAL A 66 44.19 -10.26 -6.47
N SER A 67 45.02 -11.18 -5.98
CA SER A 67 46.45 -11.13 -6.19
C SER A 67 46.80 -11.61 -7.61
N GLN A 68 47.67 -10.84 -8.26
CA GLN A 68 48.50 -11.17 -9.42
C GLN A 68 47.79 -11.69 -10.68
N THR A 69 47.58 -10.79 -11.63
CA THR A 69 47.56 -11.15 -13.06
C THR A 69 48.73 -10.48 -13.77
N GLU A 70 49.51 -11.30 -14.47
CA GLU A 70 50.74 -10.95 -15.16
C GLU A 70 50.53 -9.87 -16.23
N TYR A 71 51.32 -8.81 -16.12
CA TYR A 71 51.56 -7.85 -17.18
C TYR A 71 52.36 -8.51 -18.31
N ILE A 72 51.69 -8.86 -19.40
CA ILE A 72 52.37 -9.16 -20.66
C ILE A 72 52.39 -7.86 -21.48
N ASN A 73 53.58 -7.27 -21.55
CA ASN A 73 53.92 -6.20 -22.47
C ASN A 73 53.93 -6.78 -23.90
N LEU A 74 53.04 -6.32 -24.77
CA LEU A 74 52.90 -6.80 -26.15
C LEU A 74 52.76 -5.59 -27.08
N GLU A 75 53.89 -4.94 -27.29
CA GLU A 75 54.10 -4.00 -28.40
C GLU A 75 54.32 -4.72 -29.75
N ASP A 76 54.27 -6.06 -29.81
CA ASP A 76 54.53 -6.81 -31.04
C ASP A 76 53.44 -7.85 -31.35
N LYS A 77 52.47 -7.45 -32.19
CA LYS A 77 52.01 -8.16 -33.40
C LYS A 77 50.76 -7.51 -33.99
N ILE A 78 50.99 -6.58 -34.90
CA ILE A 78 50.00 -6.10 -35.86
C ILE A 78 50.08 -7.05 -37.06
N GLU A 79 49.07 -7.90 -37.24
CA GLU A 79 48.77 -8.48 -38.55
C GLU A 79 47.46 -7.87 -39.07
N ALA A 80 47.63 -7.19 -40.20
CA ALA A 80 46.58 -6.68 -41.05
C ALA A 80 45.66 -7.82 -41.50
N ASP A 81 44.36 -7.55 -41.50
CA ASP A 81 43.54 -7.42 -42.71
C ASP A 81 42.07 -7.56 -42.31
N ARG A 82 41.24 -6.62 -42.73
CA ARG A 82 39.79 -6.75 -42.97
C ARG A 82 39.24 -5.41 -43.43
N ASP A 83 38.67 -5.45 -44.62
CA ASP A 83 37.87 -4.41 -45.27
C ASP A 83 36.99 -3.65 -44.28
N ILE A 84 37.11 -2.33 -44.33
CA ILE A 84 36.28 -1.38 -43.59
C ILE A 84 34.96 -1.22 -44.36
N SER A 85 33.90 -1.89 -43.89
CA SER A 85 32.53 -1.66 -44.37
C SER A 85 31.88 -0.50 -43.64
N ASP A 86 30.98 0.22 -44.33
CA ASP A 86 30.17 1.39 -43.93
C ASP A 86 29.29 1.26 -42.66
N ASN A 87 29.49 0.24 -41.80
CA ASN A 87 28.68 -0.05 -40.61
C ASN A 87 29.35 0.31 -39.26
N THR A 88 30.48 1.02 -39.30
CA THR A 88 31.41 1.20 -38.18
C THR A 88 30.83 1.84 -36.91
N LYS A 89 29.79 2.67 -37.03
CA LYS A 89 29.16 3.33 -35.87
C LYS A 89 28.31 2.36 -35.04
N ASP A 90 27.51 1.53 -35.70
CA ASP A 90 26.67 0.51 -35.06
C ASP A 90 27.55 -0.58 -34.43
N ASP A 91 28.65 -0.93 -35.11
CA ASP A 91 29.66 -1.86 -34.61
C ASP A 91 30.39 -1.29 -33.37
N SER A 92 30.72 0.00 -33.36
CA SER A 92 31.35 0.68 -32.21
C SER A 92 30.44 0.72 -30.98
N GLU A 93 29.17 1.12 -31.14
CA GLU A 93 28.20 1.18 -30.04
C GLU A 93 27.98 -0.22 -29.45
N THR A 94 27.86 -1.24 -30.30
CA THR A 94 27.74 -2.65 -29.90
C THR A 94 28.95 -3.11 -29.08
N LEU A 95 30.17 -2.78 -29.52
CA LEU A 95 31.40 -3.17 -28.82
C LEU A 95 31.55 -2.45 -27.47
N THR A 96 31.16 -1.17 -27.38
CA THR A 96 31.13 -0.45 -26.10
C THR A 96 30.12 -1.07 -25.14
N SER A 97 28.90 -1.41 -25.59
CA SER A 97 27.90 -2.11 -24.77
C SER A 97 28.43 -3.45 -24.26
N LYS A 98 29.03 -4.24 -25.14
CA LYS A 98 29.61 -5.53 -24.77
C LYS A 98 30.75 -5.41 -23.76
N MET A 99 31.54 -4.34 -23.85
CA MET A 99 32.57 -4.03 -22.86
C MET A 99 31.96 -3.76 -21.48
N TRP A 100 30.85 -3.02 -21.41
CA TRP A 100 30.11 -2.80 -20.16
C TRP A 100 29.47 -4.06 -19.60
N GLU A 101 28.81 -4.87 -20.44
CA GLU A 101 28.23 -6.16 -20.03
C GLU A 101 29.32 -7.07 -19.46
N SER A 102 30.46 -7.19 -20.15
CA SER A 102 31.59 -8.00 -19.68
C SER A 102 32.17 -7.47 -18.37
N TYR A 103 32.20 -6.14 -18.20
CA TYR A 103 32.60 -5.53 -16.93
C TYR A 103 31.62 -5.90 -15.82
N GLU A 104 30.31 -5.83 -16.03
CA GLU A 104 29.30 -6.21 -15.03
C GLU A 104 29.40 -7.70 -14.66
N GLU A 105 29.62 -8.57 -15.66
CA GLU A 105 29.82 -10.01 -15.49
C GLU A 105 31.19 -10.37 -14.89
N ASN A 106 32.07 -9.39 -14.69
CA ASN A 106 33.45 -9.56 -14.22
C ASN A 106 34.32 -10.43 -15.16
N ASP A 107 34.00 -10.47 -16.45
CA ASP A 107 34.82 -11.10 -17.51
C ASP A 107 35.82 -10.09 -18.09
N LEU A 108 36.96 -9.96 -17.42
CA LEU A 108 38.03 -9.04 -17.85
C LEU A 108 38.67 -9.43 -19.19
N ALA A 109 38.60 -10.71 -19.58
CA ALA A 109 39.18 -11.19 -20.83
C ALA A 109 38.33 -10.77 -22.03
N GLU A 110 37.02 -10.97 -21.96
CA GLU A 110 36.10 -10.51 -23.01
C GLU A 110 35.99 -8.98 -23.05
N MET A 111 36.07 -8.31 -21.89
CA MET A 111 36.17 -6.85 -21.82
C MET A 111 37.40 -6.33 -22.58
N LYS A 112 38.59 -6.89 -22.32
CA LYS A 112 39.83 -6.53 -23.02
C LYS A 112 39.73 -6.80 -24.52
N LYS A 113 39.18 -7.94 -24.92
CA LYS A 113 38.99 -8.28 -26.33
C LYS A 113 38.06 -7.28 -27.03
N SER A 114 36.95 -6.92 -26.40
CA SER A 114 35.99 -5.94 -26.93
C SER A 114 36.65 -4.56 -27.09
N PHE A 115 37.44 -4.13 -26.11
CA PHE A 115 38.24 -2.90 -26.21
C PHE A 115 39.22 -2.93 -27.38
N LEU A 116 39.99 -4.01 -27.55
CA LEU A 116 40.96 -4.13 -28.64
C LEU A 116 40.29 -4.10 -30.02
N GLU A 117 39.13 -4.74 -30.15
CA GLU A 117 38.34 -4.74 -31.38
C GLU A 117 37.76 -3.34 -31.67
N LEU A 118 37.22 -2.67 -30.65
CA LEU A 118 36.74 -1.28 -30.73
C LEU A 118 37.85 -0.34 -31.22
N ASN A 119 39.05 -0.46 -30.63
CA ASN A 119 40.17 0.41 -30.99
C ASN A 119 40.76 0.11 -32.38
N LYS A 120 40.56 -1.12 -32.89
CA LYS A 120 40.97 -1.52 -34.24
C LYS A 120 40.08 -0.88 -35.31
N ILE A 121 38.76 -0.87 -35.09
CA ILE A 121 37.80 -0.33 -36.06
C ILE A 121 37.67 1.20 -35.99
N GLU A 122 38.00 1.80 -34.85
CA GLU A 122 37.97 3.25 -34.69
C GLU A 122 39.01 3.91 -35.62
N GLY A 123 38.60 4.92 -36.37
CA GLY A 123 39.47 5.66 -37.27
C GLY A 123 40.01 6.95 -36.65
N ASP A 124 39.28 7.50 -35.68
CA ASP A 124 39.59 8.78 -35.04
C ASP A 124 40.59 8.62 -33.89
N SER A 125 41.73 9.31 -33.98
CA SER A 125 42.81 9.20 -32.98
C SER A 125 42.42 9.68 -31.59
N GLN A 126 41.55 10.68 -31.47
CA GLN A 126 41.06 11.13 -30.16
C GLN A 126 40.13 10.09 -29.56
N LYS A 127 39.19 9.55 -30.33
CA LYS A 127 38.28 8.50 -29.85
C LYS A 127 39.01 7.23 -29.41
N LYS A 128 40.11 6.87 -30.08
CA LYS A 128 40.96 5.76 -29.60
C LYS A 128 41.50 5.98 -28.20
N LEU A 129 41.98 7.20 -27.95
CA LEU A 129 42.46 7.59 -26.63
C LEU A 129 41.31 7.66 -25.61
N GLU A 130 40.11 8.09 -26.02
CA GLU A 130 38.92 8.06 -25.15
C GLU A 130 38.54 6.61 -24.80
N ASN A 131 38.59 5.68 -25.76
CA ASN A 131 38.39 4.26 -25.50
C ASN A 131 39.43 3.70 -24.52
N GLU A 132 40.70 4.09 -24.66
CA GLU A 132 41.77 3.75 -23.71
C GLU A 132 41.49 4.30 -22.30
N VAL A 133 41.04 5.54 -22.19
CA VAL A 133 40.65 6.16 -20.91
C VAL A 133 39.50 5.37 -20.27
N LEU A 134 38.45 5.05 -21.04
CA LEU A 134 37.31 4.29 -20.55
C LEU A 134 37.74 2.90 -20.05
N TYR A 135 38.46 2.14 -20.87
CA TYR A 135 38.95 0.80 -20.53
C TYR A 135 39.82 0.80 -19.27
N ASN A 136 40.76 1.74 -19.14
CA ASN A 136 41.59 1.83 -17.93
C ASN A 136 40.79 2.25 -16.69
N SER A 137 39.75 3.09 -16.83
CA SER A 137 38.86 3.43 -15.72
C SER A 137 38.11 2.20 -15.18
N MET A 138 37.68 1.31 -16.07
CA MET A 138 37.00 0.06 -15.71
C MET A 138 37.96 -0.90 -15.00
N LEU A 139 39.18 -1.05 -15.52
CA LEU A 139 40.23 -1.84 -14.86
C LEU A 139 40.60 -1.30 -13.47
N GLN A 140 40.70 0.03 -13.34
CA GLN A 140 41.02 0.66 -12.07
C GLN A 140 39.94 0.37 -11.02
N ARG A 141 38.66 0.47 -11.40
CA ARG A 141 37.53 0.13 -10.50
C ARG A 141 37.49 -1.36 -10.10
N ARG A 142 38.22 -2.21 -10.83
CA ARG A 142 38.44 -3.64 -10.51
C ARG A 142 39.72 -3.88 -9.70
N GLY A 143 40.40 -2.82 -9.26
CA GLY A 143 41.58 -2.90 -8.41
C GLY A 143 42.92 -2.94 -9.16
N ASN A 144 42.94 -2.73 -10.48
CA ASN A 144 44.21 -2.68 -11.23
C ASN A 144 44.95 -1.36 -10.97
N SER A 145 46.04 -1.43 -10.21
CA SER A 145 46.85 -0.26 -9.83
C SER A 145 47.64 0.35 -10.99
N GLU A 146 48.00 -0.43 -12.00
CA GLU A 146 48.71 0.08 -13.18
C GLU A 146 47.78 0.88 -14.10
N ALA A 147 46.49 0.53 -14.13
CA ALA A 147 45.48 1.29 -14.87
C ALA A 147 45.39 2.76 -14.39
N LEU A 148 45.64 3.01 -13.09
CA LEU A 148 45.73 4.37 -12.57
C LEU A 148 46.92 5.15 -13.14
N LYS A 149 48.06 4.49 -13.38
CA LYS A 149 49.22 5.13 -14.01
C LYS A 149 48.92 5.48 -15.48
N GLU A 150 48.28 4.57 -16.20
CA GLU A 150 47.85 4.81 -17.58
C GLU A 150 46.84 5.95 -17.67
N LEU A 151 45.85 6.03 -16.77
CA LEU A 151 44.92 7.15 -16.72
C LEU A 151 45.63 8.49 -16.48
N ASN A 152 46.63 8.53 -15.59
CA ASN A 152 47.43 9.74 -15.37
C ASN A 152 48.24 10.12 -16.62
N ARG A 153 48.86 9.14 -17.31
CA ARG A 153 49.56 9.38 -18.58
C ARG A 153 48.61 9.91 -19.66
N LEU A 154 47.42 9.33 -19.77
CA LEU A 154 46.40 9.78 -20.72
C LEU A 154 45.91 11.20 -20.39
N ALA A 155 45.86 11.58 -19.12
CA ALA A 155 45.51 12.92 -18.68
C ALA A 155 46.54 14.00 -19.08
N GLU A 156 47.78 13.62 -19.42
CA GLU A 156 48.77 14.54 -19.99
C GLU A 156 48.51 14.84 -21.48
N ASN A 157 47.70 14.03 -22.16
CA ASN A 157 47.35 14.25 -23.55
C ASN A 157 46.19 15.23 -23.69
N SER A 158 46.47 16.42 -24.24
CA SER A 158 45.49 17.50 -24.39
C SER A 158 44.20 17.11 -25.14
N MET A 159 44.23 16.11 -26.03
CA MET A 159 43.03 15.68 -26.76
C MET A 159 42.00 15.00 -25.85
N VAL A 160 42.44 14.35 -24.77
CA VAL A 160 41.57 13.57 -23.88
C VAL A 160 41.70 13.94 -22.41
N ALA A 161 42.49 14.96 -22.08
CA ALA A 161 42.77 15.37 -20.71
C ALA A 161 41.49 15.60 -19.88
N SER A 162 40.49 16.29 -20.44
CA SER A 162 39.19 16.54 -19.77
C SER A 162 38.48 15.25 -19.40
N TYR A 163 38.43 14.31 -20.34
CA TYR A 163 37.78 13.02 -20.14
C TYR A 163 38.59 12.11 -19.20
N ALA A 164 39.92 12.12 -19.30
CA ALA A 164 40.81 11.37 -18.42
C ALA A 164 40.71 11.85 -16.96
N PHE A 165 40.74 13.17 -16.72
CA PHE A 165 40.52 13.72 -15.37
C PHE A 165 39.11 13.42 -14.86
N THR A 166 38.09 13.45 -15.72
CA THR A 166 36.74 13.00 -15.36
C THR A 166 36.74 11.55 -14.89
N GLN A 167 37.34 10.63 -15.65
CA GLN A 167 37.40 9.23 -15.25
C GLN A 167 38.26 8.97 -14.01
N LEU A 168 39.36 9.71 -13.85
CA LEU A 168 40.16 9.68 -12.61
C LEU A 168 39.32 10.13 -11.40
N GLY A 169 38.52 11.19 -11.55
CA GLY A 169 37.56 11.63 -10.54
C GLY A 169 36.58 10.53 -10.17
N ASN A 170 35.93 9.92 -11.17
CA ASN A 170 34.99 8.81 -10.98
C ASN A 170 35.65 7.62 -10.26
N CYS A 171 36.90 7.31 -10.62
CA CYS A 171 37.69 6.25 -9.98
C CYS A 171 37.99 6.56 -8.51
N TYR A 172 38.37 7.80 -8.16
CA TYR A 172 38.58 8.19 -6.77
C TYR A 172 37.28 8.19 -5.97
N GLU A 173 36.20 8.70 -6.54
CA GLU A 173 34.86 8.71 -5.94
C GLU A 173 34.39 7.29 -5.63
N PHE A 174 34.51 6.38 -6.60
CA PHE A 174 34.16 4.95 -6.42
C PHE A 174 34.91 4.31 -5.25
N ASN A 175 36.14 4.73 -5.00
CA ASN A 175 36.96 4.24 -3.89
C ASN A 175 36.76 5.02 -2.57
N GLY A 176 35.79 5.94 -2.51
CA GLY A 176 35.51 6.80 -1.35
C GLY A 176 36.57 7.88 -1.09
N ASN A 177 37.48 8.12 -2.03
CA ASN A 177 38.54 9.13 -1.93
C ASN A 177 38.05 10.48 -2.45
N TYR A 178 37.01 11.02 -1.82
CA TYR A 178 36.29 12.22 -2.29
C TYR A 178 37.18 13.45 -2.52
N LEU A 179 38.19 13.67 -1.67
CA LEU A 179 39.10 14.81 -1.83
C LEU A 179 39.95 14.74 -3.11
N GLU A 180 40.43 13.55 -3.48
CA GLU A 180 41.16 13.38 -4.75
C GLU A 180 40.20 13.42 -5.94
N ALA A 181 38.98 12.92 -5.78
CA ALA A 181 37.94 13.04 -6.79
C ALA A 181 37.65 14.52 -7.13
N ILE A 182 37.44 15.36 -6.12
CA ILE A 182 37.25 16.81 -6.25
C ILE A 182 38.40 17.43 -7.06
N LYS A 183 39.66 17.16 -6.70
CA LYS A 183 40.82 17.70 -7.41
C LYS A 183 40.84 17.32 -8.89
N MET A 184 40.47 16.08 -9.22
CA MET A 184 40.43 15.63 -10.61
C MET A 184 39.27 16.27 -11.37
N TYR A 185 38.09 16.38 -10.75
CA TYR A 185 36.96 17.07 -11.36
C TYR A 185 37.21 18.58 -11.54
N GLU A 186 37.92 19.24 -10.62
CA GLU A 186 38.34 20.64 -10.77
C GLU A 186 39.25 20.82 -11.99
N LYS A 187 40.24 19.94 -12.17
CA LYS A 187 41.06 19.94 -13.39
C LYS A 187 40.24 19.72 -14.64
N ALA A 188 39.29 18.78 -14.62
CA ALA A 188 38.39 18.52 -15.75
C ALA A 188 37.49 19.73 -16.05
N TYR A 189 37.01 20.43 -15.01
CA TYR A 189 36.18 21.63 -15.10
C TYR A 189 36.93 22.78 -15.79
N GLU A 190 38.18 23.04 -15.37
CA GLU A 190 39.01 24.11 -15.93
C GLU A 190 39.25 23.98 -17.43
N ILE A 191 39.44 22.75 -17.92
CA ILE A 191 39.75 22.47 -19.32
C ILE A 191 38.53 22.08 -20.17
N SER A 192 37.33 22.02 -19.58
CA SER A 192 36.11 21.70 -20.29
C SER A 192 35.78 22.77 -21.34
N ASP A 193 35.39 22.30 -22.53
CA ASP A 193 35.16 23.12 -23.74
C ASP A 193 33.71 23.60 -23.91
N SER A 194 32.80 23.20 -23.03
CA SER A 194 31.36 23.45 -23.13
C SER A 194 30.70 23.63 -21.77
N ASP A 195 29.63 24.45 -21.74
CA ASP A 195 28.85 24.74 -20.53
C ASP A 195 28.29 23.48 -19.89
N ILE A 196 27.74 22.55 -20.68
CA ILE A 196 27.19 21.28 -20.15
C ILE A 196 28.25 20.41 -19.48
N LYS A 197 29.45 20.30 -20.07
CA LYS A 197 30.55 19.54 -19.45
C LYS A 197 30.97 20.21 -18.14
N LYS A 198 31.11 21.54 -18.13
CA LYS A 198 31.43 22.32 -16.92
C LYS A 198 30.37 22.17 -15.84
N ALA A 199 29.08 22.28 -16.17
CA ALA A 199 27.97 22.07 -15.25
C ALA A 199 28.00 20.67 -14.65
N ASN A 200 28.17 19.64 -15.47
CA ASN A 200 28.28 18.26 -14.97
C ASN A 200 29.50 18.08 -14.06
N ARG A 201 30.65 18.71 -14.36
CA ARG A 201 31.81 18.69 -13.46
C ARG A 201 31.55 19.47 -12.15
N LEU A 202 30.85 20.60 -12.21
CA LEU A 202 30.47 21.38 -11.03
C LEU A 202 29.56 20.54 -10.11
N VAL A 203 28.59 19.83 -10.67
CA VAL A 203 27.72 18.91 -9.92
C VAL A 203 28.54 17.81 -9.26
N ASP A 204 29.44 17.14 -10.00
CA ASP A 204 30.30 16.10 -9.41
C ASP A 204 31.18 16.64 -8.28
N ILE A 205 31.78 17.82 -8.45
CA ILE A 205 32.55 18.51 -7.39
C ILE A 205 31.65 18.75 -6.17
N ALA A 206 30.45 19.30 -6.36
CA ALA A 206 29.53 19.64 -5.28
C ALA A 206 29.03 18.41 -4.52
N LEU A 207 28.67 17.33 -5.22
CA LEU A 207 28.27 16.06 -4.61
C LEU A 207 29.43 15.45 -3.80
N ASN A 208 30.65 15.48 -4.32
CA ASN A 208 31.82 14.98 -3.60
C ASN A 208 32.21 15.89 -2.41
N LEU A 209 32.01 17.21 -2.51
CA LEU A 209 32.14 18.13 -1.37
C LEU A 209 31.15 17.79 -0.26
N SER A 210 29.91 17.43 -0.62
CA SER A 210 28.91 16.95 0.33
C SER A 210 29.38 15.71 1.09
N LYS A 211 29.91 14.71 0.36
CA LYS A 211 30.42 13.47 0.97
C LYS A 211 31.69 13.67 1.79
N PHE A 212 32.55 14.59 1.39
CA PHE A 212 33.83 14.85 2.07
C PHE A 212 33.68 15.69 3.33
N ASP A 213 32.84 16.72 3.29
CA ASP A 213 32.68 17.71 4.35
C ASP A 213 31.23 17.70 4.87
N ASN A 214 30.33 18.38 4.17
CA ASN A 214 28.90 18.42 4.51
C ASN A 214 28.07 18.92 3.30
N PRO A 215 26.76 18.62 3.25
CA PRO A 215 25.91 19.02 2.13
C PRO A 215 25.88 20.52 1.84
N GLN A 216 26.00 21.38 2.86
CA GLN A 216 25.97 22.82 2.67
C GLN A 216 27.15 23.31 1.82
N THR A 217 28.33 22.71 1.97
CA THR A 217 29.51 23.05 1.15
C THR A 217 29.27 22.77 -0.33
N GLY A 218 28.59 21.67 -0.66
CA GLY A 218 28.18 21.35 -2.04
C GLY A 218 27.14 22.35 -2.57
N ILE A 219 26.13 22.67 -1.75
CA ILE A 219 25.07 23.64 -2.09
C ILE A 219 25.69 25.01 -2.39
N ASP A 220 26.56 25.50 -1.50
CA ASP A 220 27.24 26.79 -1.65
C ASP A 220 28.09 26.83 -2.92
N LYS A 221 28.74 25.72 -3.28
CA LYS A 221 29.53 25.60 -4.51
C LYS A 221 28.66 25.74 -5.77
N ILE A 222 27.50 25.09 -5.82
CA ILE A 222 26.57 25.23 -6.95
C ILE A 222 26.02 26.66 -7.02
N LEU A 223 25.51 27.19 -5.91
CA LEU A 223 24.87 28.52 -5.87
C LEU A 223 25.84 29.65 -6.25
N ALA A 224 27.14 29.50 -5.99
CA ALA A 224 28.15 30.47 -6.37
C ALA A 224 28.40 30.54 -7.89
N GLU A 225 28.06 29.49 -8.64
CA GLU A 225 28.45 29.35 -10.05
C GLU A 225 27.27 29.11 -11.00
N ILE A 226 26.06 28.82 -10.51
CA ILE A 226 24.90 28.49 -11.33
C ILE A 226 24.55 29.59 -12.35
N ASP A 227 24.74 30.86 -11.98
CA ASP A 227 24.49 32.01 -12.86
C ASP A 227 25.53 32.18 -13.98
N ASN A 228 26.62 31.38 -13.97
CA ASN A 228 27.64 31.41 -15.02
C ASN A 228 27.27 30.57 -16.25
N PHE A 229 26.23 29.75 -16.18
CA PHE A 229 25.78 28.92 -17.29
C PHE A 229 24.68 29.62 -18.10
N SER A 230 24.78 29.51 -19.42
CA SER A 230 23.78 30.06 -20.34
C SER A 230 23.07 28.98 -21.16
N ASP A 231 23.70 27.81 -21.29
CA ASP A 231 23.12 26.65 -21.94
C ASP A 231 22.01 26.00 -21.11
N SER A 232 20.88 25.66 -21.76
CA SER A 232 19.69 25.16 -21.07
C SER A 232 19.94 23.82 -20.39
N ASP A 233 20.66 22.91 -21.04
CA ASP A 233 20.96 21.58 -20.49
C ASP A 233 21.93 21.71 -19.31
N ALA A 234 22.90 22.62 -19.40
CA ALA A 234 23.83 22.93 -18.31
C ALA A 234 23.09 23.48 -17.07
N ILE A 235 22.15 24.40 -17.27
CA ILE A 235 21.35 24.96 -16.18
C ILE A 235 20.44 23.89 -15.56
N SER A 236 19.77 23.09 -16.41
CA SER A 236 18.94 21.96 -15.98
C SER A 236 19.72 20.96 -15.11
N SER A 237 20.88 20.50 -15.60
CA SER A 237 21.76 19.58 -14.89
C SER A 237 22.22 20.15 -13.54
N THR A 238 22.56 21.44 -13.50
CA THR A 238 23.01 22.10 -12.27
C THR A 238 21.90 22.16 -11.21
N TYR A 239 20.67 22.51 -11.60
CA TYR A 239 19.53 22.48 -10.69
C TYR A 239 19.15 21.06 -10.24
N SER A 240 19.30 20.06 -11.11
CA SER A 240 19.14 18.64 -10.74
C SER A 240 20.17 18.19 -9.69
N GLY A 241 21.43 18.62 -9.84
CA GLY A 241 22.48 18.42 -8.83
C GLY A 241 22.13 19.09 -7.50
N LEU A 242 21.62 20.32 -7.56
CA LEU A 242 21.17 21.06 -6.37
C LEU A 242 19.99 20.36 -5.66
N SER A 243 19.02 19.84 -6.41
CA SER A 243 17.93 19.01 -5.87
C SER A 243 18.48 17.80 -5.12
N THR A 244 19.48 17.11 -5.68
CA THR A 244 20.11 15.95 -5.03
C THR A 244 20.73 16.32 -3.68
N LEU A 245 21.39 17.49 -3.59
CA LEU A 245 21.94 17.99 -2.33
C LEU A 245 20.85 18.41 -1.33
N TYR A 246 19.76 19.02 -1.78
CA TYR A 246 18.64 19.37 -0.91
C TYR A 246 17.92 18.14 -0.35
N LYS A 247 17.83 17.07 -1.15
CA LYS A 247 17.37 15.76 -0.69
C LYS A 247 18.23 15.21 0.45
N GLU A 248 19.56 15.36 0.37
CA GLU A 248 20.48 14.87 1.43
C GLU A 248 20.30 15.58 2.78
N ILE A 249 19.83 16.83 2.79
CA ILE A 249 19.46 17.55 4.01
C ILE A 249 17.98 17.42 4.39
N GLU A 250 17.24 16.58 3.67
CA GLU A 250 15.80 16.35 3.85
C GLU A 250 14.94 17.62 3.72
N ASP A 251 15.42 18.63 2.98
CA ASP A 251 14.64 19.85 2.68
C ASP A 251 13.81 19.63 1.41
N VAL A 252 12.65 19.01 1.62
CA VAL A 252 11.71 18.64 0.56
C VAL A 252 11.23 19.85 -0.25
N GLU A 253 11.07 21.02 0.37
CA GLU A 253 10.60 22.22 -0.34
C GLU A 253 11.68 22.73 -1.31
N LEU A 254 12.93 22.84 -0.84
CA LEU A 254 14.04 23.26 -1.69
C LEU A 254 14.39 22.20 -2.76
N GLU A 255 14.29 20.91 -2.43
CA GLU A 255 14.41 19.82 -3.41
C GLU A 255 13.37 19.98 -4.54
N THR A 256 12.11 20.22 -4.17
CA THR A 256 11.00 20.40 -5.12
C THR A 256 11.24 21.63 -6.01
N LEU A 257 11.60 22.77 -5.41
CA LEU A 257 11.86 24.01 -6.16
C LEU A 257 13.06 23.87 -7.11
N ALA A 258 14.11 23.17 -6.71
CA ALA A 258 15.25 22.88 -7.57
C ALA A 258 14.86 21.98 -8.75
N LEU A 259 14.02 20.95 -8.53
CA LEU A 259 13.51 20.11 -9.63
C LEU A 259 12.58 20.87 -10.58
N GLU A 260 11.70 21.74 -10.09
CA GLU A 260 10.88 22.63 -10.93
C GLU A 260 11.77 23.50 -11.82
N LYS A 261 12.83 24.10 -11.24
CA LYS A 261 13.83 24.86 -12.02
C LYS A 261 14.57 23.98 -13.03
N ALA A 262 14.92 22.75 -12.68
CA ALA A 262 15.59 21.83 -13.61
C ALA A 262 14.68 21.54 -14.82
N ILE A 263 13.41 21.22 -14.59
CA ILE A 263 12.43 20.92 -15.66
C ILE A 263 12.11 22.13 -16.53
N GLU A 264 12.11 23.35 -15.96
CA GLU A 264 11.92 24.59 -16.74
C GLU A 264 12.91 24.69 -17.91
N TYR A 265 14.15 24.22 -17.71
CA TYR A 265 15.21 24.19 -18.72
C TYR A 265 15.36 22.83 -19.43
N GLY A 266 14.93 21.74 -18.79
CA GLY A 266 14.96 20.36 -19.29
C GLY A 266 13.57 19.81 -19.61
N LEU A 267 12.77 20.54 -20.40
CA LEU A 267 11.33 20.29 -20.59
C LEU A 267 10.95 18.87 -21.05
N ASN A 268 11.88 18.13 -21.67
CA ASN A 268 11.65 16.79 -22.20
C ASN A 268 12.33 15.68 -21.39
N ASP A 269 12.93 16.00 -20.24
CA ASP A 269 13.58 15.01 -19.39
C ASP A 269 12.52 14.21 -18.61
N THR A 270 12.25 12.99 -19.07
CA THR A 270 11.24 12.12 -18.46
C THR A 270 11.61 11.66 -17.05
N ASP A 271 12.91 11.62 -16.72
CA ASP A 271 13.39 11.19 -15.42
C ASP A 271 13.22 12.32 -14.40
N LEU A 272 13.52 13.56 -14.78
CA LEU A 272 13.21 14.73 -13.94
C LEU A 272 11.70 14.87 -13.72
N LEU A 273 10.90 14.78 -14.80
CA LEU A 273 9.43 14.81 -14.69
C LEU A 273 8.90 13.72 -13.75
N PHE A 274 9.44 12.51 -13.83
CA PHE A 274 9.07 11.43 -12.92
C PHE A 274 9.48 11.74 -11.48
N LYS A 275 10.73 12.14 -11.24
CA LYS A 275 11.24 12.46 -9.89
C LYS A 275 10.40 13.55 -9.22
N LEU A 276 10.11 14.64 -9.95
CA LEU A 276 9.29 15.73 -9.43
C LEU A 276 7.85 15.28 -9.17
N ALA A 277 7.23 14.55 -10.09
CA ALA A 277 5.88 14.03 -9.92
C ALA A 277 5.77 13.06 -8.73
N TYR A 278 6.77 12.19 -8.56
CA TYR A 278 6.87 11.28 -7.42
C TYR A 278 6.99 12.06 -6.10
N LEU A 279 7.89 13.04 -6.05
CA LEU A 279 8.06 13.90 -4.87
C LEU A 279 6.77 14.63 -4.50
N TYR A 280 6.04 15.17 -5.50
CA TYR A 280 4.73 15.75 -5.27
C TYR A 280 3.70 14.75 -4.72
N GLY A 281 3.68 13.53 -5.26
CA GLY A 281 2.78 12.46 -4.81
C GLY A 281 3.02 12.07 -3.35
N GLU A 282 4.27 11.82 -2.98
CA GLU A 282 4.66 11.48 -1.59
C GLU A 282 4.29 12.60 -0.61
N ASN A 283 4.35 13.84 -1.06
CA ASN A 283 3.97 15.01 -0.28
C ASN A 283 2.48 15.36 -0.36
N ASN A 284 1.64 14.46 -0.89
CA ASN A 284 0.18 14.60 -0.97
C ASN A 284 -0.28 15.81 -1.81
N GLN A 285 0.56 16.26 -2.74
CA GLN A 285 0.25 17.29 -3.73
C GLN A 285 -0.14 16.61 -5.06
N ASP A 286 -1.14 15.73 -4.99
CA ASP A 286 -1.54 14.83 -6.09
C ASP A 286 -1.90 15.56 -7.40
N ASN A 287 -2.40 16.79 -7.31
CA ASN A 287 -2.67 17.62 -8.48
C ASN A 287 -1.40 18.00 -9.25
N MET A 288 -0.31 18.31 -8.54
CA MET A 288 0.99 18.61 -9.15
C MET A 288 1.66 17.33 -9.66
N ALA A 289 1.53 16.22 -8.92
CA ALA A 289 2.00 14.92 -9.37
C ALA A 289 1.37 14.52 -10.71
N ILE A 290 0.04 14.66 -10.83
CA ILE A 290 -0.68 14.37 -12.08
C ILE A 290 -0.19 15.24 -13.23
N LEU A 291 -0.01 16.55 -13.02
CA LEU A 291 0.47 17.46 -14.06
C LEU A 291 1.79 16.97 -14.67
N HIS A 292 2.76 16.67 -13.81
CA HIS A 292 4.10 16.27 -14.25
C HIS A 292 4.15 14.84 -14.80
N TYR A 293 3.40 13.90 -14.23
CA TYR A 293 3.23 12.58 -14.84
C TYR A 293 2.52 12.62 -16.19
N GLU A 294 1.49 13.46 -16.37
CA GLU A 294 0.82 13.64 -17.65
C GLU A 294 1.77 14.22 -18.71
N ASN A 295 2.64 15.16 -18.33
CA ASN A 295 3.72 15.63 -19.21
C ASN A 295 4.69 14.49 -19.57
N SER A 296 5.07 13.66 -18.60
CA SER A 296 5.99 12.52 -18.83
C SER A 296 5.43 11.52 -19.86
N ILE A 297 4.13 11.18 -19.79
CA ILE A 297 3.51 10.24 -20.76
C ILE A 297 3.31 10.83 -22.15
N LEU A 298 3.34 12.16 -22.33
CA LEU A 298 3.34 12.76 -23.67
C LEU A 298 4.65 12.44 -24.41
N ILE A 299 5.75 12.28 -23.67
CA ILE A 299 7.09 11.97 -24.20
C ILE A 299 7.28 10.45 -24.27
N ASN A 300 7.00 9.73 -23.18
CA ASN A 300 7.09 8.28 -23.11
C ASN A 300 5.75 7.64 -22.68
N PRO A 301 4.84 7.38 -23.64
CA PRO A 301 3.50 6.87 -23.32
C PRO A 301 3.48 5.41 -22.83
N LYS A 302 4.61 4.69 -22.90
CA LYS A 302 4.73 3.29 -22.50
C LYS A 302 5.50 3.11 -21.18
N ASN A 303 5.72 4.17 -20.43
CA ASN A 303 6.29 4.06 -19.09
C ASN A 303 5.23 3.52 -18.11
N SER A 304 5.32 2.23 -17.79
CA SER A 304 4.32 1.58 -16.93
C SER A 304 4.34 2.08 -15.48
N ALA A 305 5.50 2.51 -14.97
CA ALA A 305 5.62 3.07 -13.63
C ALA A 305 4.91 4.43 -13.52
N VAL A 306 5.09 5.31 -14.51
CA VAL A 306 4.34 6.58 -14.60
C VAL A 306 2.84 6.31 -14.64
N LEU A 307 2.39 5.35 -15.46
CA LEU A 307 0.98 4.99 -15.57
C LEU A 307 0.42 4.42 -14.25
N ASN A 308 1.18 3.58 -13.53
CA ASN A 308 0.81 3.13 -12.19
C ASN A 308 0.62 4.34 -11.24
N ASN A 309 1.60 5.24 -11.20
CA ASN A 309 1.60 6.35 -10.27
C ASN A 309 0.51 7.37 -10.58
N LEU A 310 0.18 7.61 -11.86
CA LEU A 310 -1.03 8.34 -12.25
C LEU A 310 -2.28 7.68 -11.67
N GLY A 311 -2.38 6.36 -11.77
CA GLY A 311 -3.46 5.60 -11.15
C GLY A 311 -3.59 5.86 -9.65
N VAL A 312 -2.47 5.92 -8.94
CA VAL A 312 -2.41 6.23 -7.50
C VAL A 312 -2.84 7.66 -7.21
N SER A 313 -2.25 8.66 -7.86
CA SER A 313 -2.62 10.07 -7.63
C SER A 313 -4.09 10.36 -7.96
N TYR A 314 -4.63 9.76 -9.03
CA TYR A 314 -6.06 9.84 -9.32
C TYR A 314 -6.93 9.12 -8.28
N SER A 315 -6.44 8.01 -7.71
CA SER A 315 -7.13 7.31 -6.62
C SER A 315 -7.22 8.18 -5.37
N ASP A 316 -6.13 8.85 -5.00
CA ASP A 316 -6.06 9.68 -3.80
C ASP A 316 -6.91 10.95 -3.90
N LEU A 317 -7.09 11.47 -5.12
CA LEU A 317 -8.06 12.54 -5.42
C LEU A 317 -9.51 12.06 -5.55
N GLN A 318 -9.81 10.80 -5.23
CA GLN A 318 -11.15 10.21 -5.33
C GLN A 318 -11.73 10.27 -6.76
N LEU A 319 -10.89 10.07 -7.78
CA LEU A 319 -11.27 9.97 -9.19
C LEU A 319 -11.13 8.51 -9.67
N PRO A 320 -11.97 7.57 -9.18
CA PRO A 320 -11.75 6.13 -9.34
C PRO A 320 -11.77 5.67 -10.80
N THR A 321 -12.57 6.30 -11.67
CA THR A 321 -12.63 5.94 -13.10
C THR A 321 -11.31 6.23 -13.81
N LYS A 322 -10.68 7.38 -13.53
CA LYS A 322 -9.36 7.70 -14.08
C LYS A 322 -8.28 6.78 -13.49
N ALA A 323 -8.34 6.53 -12.18
CA ALA A 323 -7.42 5.62 -11.51
C ALA A 323 -7.41 4.22 -12.15
N VAL A 324 -8.59 3.61 -12.31
CA VAL A 324 -8.74 2.30 -12.94
C VAL A 324 -8.21 2.30 -14.37
N ASN A 325 -8.53 3.32 -15.18
CA ASN A 325 -8.03 3.40 -16.55
C ASN A 325 -6.49 3.39 -16.64
N TYR A 326 -5.82 4.13 -15.75
CA TYR A 326 -4.36 4.19 -15.75
C TYR A 326 -3.72 2.91 -15.19
N TYR A 327 -4.32 2.28 -14.17
CA TYR A 327 -3.87 0.95 -13.73
C TYR A 327 -4.04 -0.12 -14.81
N GLU A 328 -5.14 -0.10 -15.57
CA GLU A 328 -5.36 -1.02 -16.70
C GLU A 328 -4.28 -0.85 -17.77
N LYS A 329 -3.97 0.40 -18.16
CA LYS A 329 -2.89 0.69 -19.12
C LYS A 329 -1.52 0.18 -18.62
N ALA A 330 -1.21 0.38 -17.34
CA ALA A 330 0.04 -0.13 -16.76
C ALA A 330 0.05 -1.67 -16.69
N HIS A 331 -1.07 -2.29 -16.34
CA HIS A 331 -1.25 -3.75 -16.35
C HIS A 331 -1.03 -4.35 -17.75
N ASP A 332 -1.56 -3.71 -18.81
CA ASP A 332 -1.36 -4.15 -20.20
C ASP A 332 0.12 -4.19 -20.58
N LEU A 333 0.93 -3.31 -19.98
CA LEU A 333 2.39 -3.27 -20.09
C LEU A 333 3.11 -4.22 -19.11
N LYS A 334 2.40 -5.18 -18.52
CA LYS A 334 2.93 -6.19 -17.59
C LYS A 334 3.51 -5.59 -16.30
N ASN A 335 2.88 -4.53 -15.80
CA ASN A 335 3.21 -4.00 -14.48
C ASN A 335 2.41 -4.72 -13.38
N THR A 336 3.11 -5.49 -12.54
CA THR A 336 2.48 -6.30 -11.47
C THR A 336 2.02 -5.48 -10.27
N LEU A 337 2.61 -4.30 -10.04
CA LEU A 337 2.19 -3.39 -8.96
C LEU A 337 0.85 -2.70 -9.32
N ALA A 338 0.71 -2.18 -10.53
CA ALA A 338 -0.54 -1.65 -11.06
C ALA A 338 -1.64 -2.71 -11.07
N SER A 339 -1.29 -3.95 -11.44
CA SER A 339 -2.19 -5.10 -11.32
C SER A 339 -2.69 -5.24 -9.88
N SER A 340 -1.77 -5.25 -8.90
CA SER A 340 -2.10 -5.33 -7.47
C SER A 340 -3.02 -4.18 -7.02
N ASN A 341 -2.72 -2.94 -7.42
CA ASN A 341 -3.51 -1.75 -7.13
C ASN A 341 -4.92 -1.79 -7.75
N LEU A 342 -5.06 -2.34 -8.96
CA LEU A 342 -6.35 -2.57 -9.59
C LEU A 342 -7.14 -3.68 -8.88
N ALA A 343 -6.48 -4.79 -8.54
CA ALA A 343 -7.10 -5.92 -7.86
C ALA A 343 -7.76 -5.49 -6.56
N ILE A 344 -7.07 -4.69 -5.73
CA ILE A 344 -7.60 -4.29 -4.44
C ILE A 344 -8.85 -3.41 -4.55
N LYS A 345 -8.91 -2.54 -5.56
CA LYS A 345 -10.13 -1.78 -5.87
C LYS A 345 -11.27 -2.72 -6.26
N LEU A 346 -11.01 -3.70 -7.13
CA LEU A 346 -12.00 -4.67 -7.56
C LEU A 346 -12.49 -5.57 -6.41
N ILE A 347 -11.59 -5.99 -5.50
CA ILE A 347 -11.96 -6.75 -4.28
C ILE A 347 -12.90 -5.94 -3.40
N ASN A 348 -12.59 -4.66 -3.19
CA ASN A 348 -13.39 -3.79 -2.34
C ASN A 348 -14.81 -3.58 -2.91
N GLU A 349 -14.93 -3.47 -4.24
CA GLU A 349 -16.22 -3.33 -4.96
C GLU A 349 -16.94 -4.67 -5.23
N GLY A 350 -16.35 -5.82 -4.86
CA GLY A 350 -16.96 -7.14 -5.01
C GLY A 350 -16.78 -7.81 -6.37
N PHE A 351 -15.94 -7.26 -7.25
CA PHE A 351 -15.56 -7.89 -8.52
C PHE A 351 -14.48 -8.96 -8.31
N SER A 352 -14.72 -9.92 -7.42
CA SER A 352 -13.76 -10.93 -6.98
C SER A 352 -13.17 -11.76 -8.12
N ASN A 353 -14.01 -12.21 -9.06
CA ASN A 353 -13.57 -13.00 -10.21
C ASN A 353 -12.57 -12.25 -11.11
N ILE A 354 -12.82 -10.96 -11.33
CA ILE A 354 -11.93 -10.12 -12.15
C ILE A 354 -10.62 -9.89 -11.39
N ALA A 355 -10.71 -9.55 -10.10
CA ALA A 355 -9.54 -9.37 -9.24
C ALA A 355 -8.66 -10.63 -9.19
N LYS A 356 -9.28 -11.81 -9.04
CA LYS A 356 -8.61 -13.10 -9.02
C LYS A 356 -7.83 -13.35 -10.30
N LYS A 357 -8.49 -13.22 -11.45
CA LYS A 357 -7.86 -13.40 -12.76
C LYS A 357 -6.63 -12.50 -12.92
N LEU A 358 -6.77 -11.23 -12.56
CA LEU A 358 -5.70 -10.26 -12.68
C LEU A 358 -4.53 -10.54 -11.71
N LEU A 359 -4.81 -11.00 -10.48
CA LEU A 359 -3.77 -11.42 -9.53
C LEU A 359 -3.05 -12.69 -9.98
N ASP A 360 -3.79 -13.67 -10.53
CA ASP A 360 -3.22 -14.90 -11.08
C ASP A 360 -2.32 -14.60 -12.29
N GLU A 361 -2.72 -13.66 -13.16
CA GLU A 361 -1.88 -13.19 -14.27
C GLU A 361 -0.62 -12.49 -13.77
N ALA A 362 -0.73 -11.59 -12.77
CA ALA A 362 0.41 -10.87 -12.20
C ALA A 362 1.41 -11.82 -11.51
N LYS A 363 0.92 -12.88 -10.85
CA LYS A 363 1.75 -13.88 -10.18
C LYS A 363 2.65 -14.68 -11.13
N ASN A 364 2.25 -14.82 -12.39
CA ASN A 364 2.97 -15.61 -13.39
C ASN A 364 3.99 -14.79 -14.20
N GLN A 365 4.25 -13.53 -13.84
CA GLN A 365 5.22 -12.69 -14.54
C GLN A 365 6.64 -12.87 -13.99
N LYS A 366 7.67 -12.49 -14.79
CA LYS A 366 9.08 -12.61 -14.38
C LYS A 366 9.40 -11.78 -13.13
N LYS A 367 8.85 -10.56 -13.07
CA LYS A 367 9.03 -9.62 -11.95
C LYS A 367 7.70 -9.41 -11.26
N VAL A 368 7.57 -9.97 -10.06
CA VAL A 368 6.32 -9.98 -9.29
C VAL A 368 6.45 -9.03 -8.11
N SER A 369 5.55 -8.05 -8.02
CA SER A 369 5.42 -7.20 -6.83
C SER A 369 5.08 -8.05 -5.59
N SER A 370 5.69 -7.71 -4.45
CA SER A 370 5.43 -8.36 -3.15
C SER A 370 3.94 -8.34 -2.75
N ASN A 371 3.18 -7.36 -3.25
CA ASN A 371 1.77 -7.19 -2.94
C ASN A 371 0.83 -8.20 -3.61
N VAL A 372 1.26 -8.86 -4.69
CA VAL A 372 0.41 -9.82 -5.40
C VAL A 372 -0.08 -10.91 -4.43
N ASN A 373 0.83 -11.48 -3.64
CA ASN A 373 0.49 -12.53 -2.67
C ASN A 373 -0.36 -12.01 -1.50
N LYS A 374 -0.08 -10.78 -1.03
CA LYS A 374 -0.87 -10.10 0.02
C LYS A 374 -2.33 -9.93 -0.41
N TYR A 375 -2.58 -9.52 -1.66
CA TYR A 375 -3.94 -9.31 -2.15
C TYR A 375 -4.66 -10.60 -2.56
N ILE A 376 -3.94 -11.65 -2.95
CA ILE A 376 -4.52 -12.99 -3.07
C ILE A 376 -5.03 -13.48 -1.71
N ALA A 377 -4.23 -13.34 -0.65
CA ALA A 377 -4.64 -13.72 0.70
C ALA A 377 -5.88 -12.94 1.16
N ARG A 378 -5.87 -11.61 0.99
CA ARG A 378 -7.02 -10.75 1.33
C ARG A 378 -8.29 -11.10 0.57
N LEU A 379 -8.18 -11.47 -0.71
CA LEU A 379 -9.34 -11.95 -1.49
C LEU A 379 -9.91 -13.24 -0.89
N ASN A 380 -9.06 -14.23 -0.62
CA ASN A 380 -9.49 -15.52 -0.05
C ASN A 380 -10.14 -15.36 1.33
N GLU A 381 -9.56 -14.54 2.21
CA GLU A 381 -10.12 -14.24 3.53
C GLU A 381 -11.52 -13.61 3.41
N LYS A 382 -11.69 -12.69 2.46
CA LYS A 382 -13.00 -12.06 2.21
C LYS A 382 -14.02 -13.09 1.74
N GLU A 383 -13.69 -13.91 0.74
CA GLU A 383 -14.58 -14.97 0.24
C GLU A 383 -14.94 -16.01 1.32
N GLU A 384 -13.98 -16.42 2.17
CA GLU A 384 -14.24 -17.34 3.27
C GLU A 384 -15.19 -16.73 4.31
N SER A 385 -14.97 -15.46 4.67
CA SER A 385 -15.82 -14.75 5.63
C SER A 385 -17.27 -14.62 5.13
N GLU A 386 -17.46 -14.30 3.86
CA GLU A 386 -18.78 -14.18 3.24
C GLU A 386 -19.47 -15.54 3.14
N ASN A 387 -18.74 -16.60 2.78
CA ASN A 387 -19.28 -17.97 2.73
C ASN A 387 -19.70 -18.49 4.10
N LYS A 388 -18.97 -18.14 5.16
CA LYS A 388 -19.35 -18.47 6.55
C LYS A 388 -20.67 -17.81 6.92
N ILE A 389 -20.80 -16.50 6.69
CA ILE A 389 -22.05 -15.76 6.95
C ILE A 389 -23.20 -16.37 6.14
N TYR A 390 -22.98 -16.65 4.85
CA TYR A 390 -23.98 -17.29 4.00
C TYR A 390 -24.43 -18.64 4.56
N THR A 391 -23.48 -19.48 4.99
CA THR A 391 -23.79 -20.80 5.55
C THR A 391 -24.63 -20.68 6.82
N GLU A 392 -24.28 -19.78 7.73
CA GLU A 392 -25.04 -19.53 8.96
C GLU A 392 -26.47 -19.03 8.65
N LEU A 393 -26.61 -18.12 7.68
CA LEU A 393 -27.91 -17.61 7.23
C LEU A 393 -28.79 -18.72 6.66
N ILE A 394 -28.25 -19.56 5.78
CA ILE A 394 -28.98 -20.67 5.15
C ILE A 394 -29.39 -21.72 6.19
N GLU A 395 -28.50 -22.07 7.11
CA GLU A 395 -28.83 -23.03 8.18
C GLU A 395 -29.91 -22.49 9.12
N ASN A 396 -29.87 -21.20 9.47
CA ASN A 396 -30.95 -20.58 10.24
C ASN A 396 -32.27 -20.58 9.45
N ALA A 397 -32.25 -20.19 8.17
CA ALA A 397 -33.42 -20.20 7.31
C ALA A 397 -34.05 -21.61 7.18
N LYS A 398 -33.22 -22.66 7.10
CA LYS A 398 -33.67 -24.06 7.11
C LYS A 398 -34.38 -24.40 8.42
N LYS A 399 -33.84 -24.02 9.59
CA LYS A 399 -34.48 -24.24 10.90
C LYS A 399 -35.84 -23.55 10.98
N ILE A 400 -35.91 -22.28 10.57
CA ILE A 400 -37.16 -21.51 10.53
C ILE A 400 -38.19 -22.19 9.62
N ARG A 401 -37.77 -22.60 8.42
CA ARG A 401 -38.66 -23.30 7.46
C ARG A 401 -39.19 -24.62 8.05
N SER A 402 -38.32 -25.42 8.67
CA SER A 402 -38.72 -26.68 9.29
C SER A 402 -39.71 -26.46 10.43
N PHE A 403 -39.44 -25.50 11.31
CA PHE A 403 -40.37 -25.14 12.38
C PHE A 403 -41.73 -24.71 11.83
N ARG A 404 -41.74 -23.79 10.86
CA ARG A 404 -42.99 -23.28 10.26
C ARG A 404 -43.82 -24.37 9.59
N ARG A 405 -43.18 -25.39 9.00
CA ARG A 405 -43.88 -26.54 8.41
C ARG A 405 -44.57 -27.39 9.47
N LEU A 406 -43.85 -27.73 10.54
CA LEU A 406 -44.43 -28.48 11.66
C LEU A 406 -45.52 -27.68 12.35
N TYR A 407 -45.30 -26.38 12.58
CA TYR A 407 -46.32 -25.47 13.08
C TYR A 407 -47.57 -25.48 12.19
N ALA A 408 -47.42 -25.34 10.87
CA ALA A 408 -48.53 -25.35 9.94
C ALA A 408 -49.28 -26.69 9.96
N GLU A 409 -48.57 -27.82 9.97
CA GLU A 409 -49.17 -29.15 10.09
C GLU A 409 -50.03 -29.26 11.36
N LYS A 410 -49.51 -28.84 12.51
CA LYS A 410 -50.23 -28.86 13.79
C LYS A 410 -51.35 -27.84 13.87
N LEU A 411 -51.25 -26.74 13.14
CA LEU A 411 -52.28 -25.70 13.05
C LEU A 411 -53.47 -26.13 12.20
N PHE A 412 -53.23 -26.83 11.09
CA PHE A 412 -54.27 -27.18 10.11
C PHE A 412 -54.84 -28.59 10.30
N THR A 413 -54.21 -29.46 11.08
CA THR A 413 -54.77 -30.78 11.44
C THR A 413 -55.83 -30.62 12.53
N ILE A 414 -57.08 -31.01 12.23
CA ILE A 414 -58.21 -30.86 13.16
C ILE A 414 -58.13 -31.94 14.24
N ASN A 415 -58.12 -31.51 15.51
CA ASN A 415 -58.28 -32.41 16.66
C ASN A 415 -59.71 -32.37 17.17
N SER A 416 -60.22 -33.52 17.62
CA SER A 416 -61.54 -33.62 18.24
C SER A 416 -61.61 -32.94 19.61
N GLU A 417 -60.47 -32.79 20.29
CA GLU A 417 -60.33 -32.18 21.62
C GLU A 417 -59.14 -31.21 21.66
N ILE A 418 -59.24 -30.20 22.53
CA ILE A 418 -58.14 -29.23 22.77
C ILE A 418 -57.13 -29.90 23.71
N PRO A 419 -55.83 -29.97 23.37
CA PRO A 419 -54.82 -30.58 24.22
C PRO A 419 -54.67 -29.82 25.54
N THR A 420 -54.47 -30.56 26.64
CA THR A 420 -54.14 -29.99 27.94
C THR A 420 -52.63 -29.81 28.08
N ILE A 421 -52.20 -28.60 28.44
CA ILE A 421 -50.82 -28.24 28.77
C ILE A 421 -50.71 -27.65 30.18
N LYS A 422 -51.73 -27.82 31.02
CA LYS A 422 -51.67 -27.41 32.42
C LYS A 422 -50.60 -28.23 33.15
N GLY A 423 -49.68 -27.56 33.84
CA GLY A 423 -48.62 -28.23 34.58
C GLY A 423 -47.37 -27.39 34.74
N ASN A 424 -46.32 -28.03 35.24
CA ASN A 424 -45.02 -27.41 35.44
C ASN A 424 -44.14 -27.69 34.22
N TRP A 425 -43.76 -26.63 33.52
CA TRP A 425 -42.95 -26.70 32.31
C TRP A 425 -41.58 -26.07 32.56
N GLY A 426 -40.53 -26.81 32.26
CA GLY A 426 -39.16 -26.35 32.37
C GLY A 426 -38.58 -25.90 31.05
N LYS A 427 -37.43 -25.22 31.14
CA LYS A 427 -36.47 -24.92 30.05
C LYS A 427 -36.51 -23.48 29.51
N ILE A 428 -36.65 -22.50 30.42
CA ILE A 428 -36.12 -21.13 30.30
C ILE A 428 -35.14 -20.90 31.45
N ASN A 429 -33.83 -20.76 31.20
CA ASN A 429 -32.83 -20.47 32.25
C ASN A 429 -32.89 -21.36 33.52
N ASN A 430 -33.30 -22.63 33.37
CA ASN A 430 -33.61 -23.57 34.47
C ASN A 430 -34.74 -23.14 35.43
N GLU A 431 -35.56 -22.17 35.04
CA GLU A 431 -36.77 -21.77 35.75
C GLU A 431 -37.96 -22.67 35.37
N VAL A 432 -38.90 -22.79 36.30
CA VAL A 432 -40.15 -23.56 36.12
C VAL A 432 -41.29 -22.59 35.84
N ILE A 433 -41.96 -22.79 34.70
CA ILE A 433 -43.16 -22.07 34.30
C ILE A 433 -44.37 -22.88 34.75
N ILE A 434 -45.19 -22.27 35.60
CA ILE A 434 -46.43 -22.88 36.06
C ILE A 434 -47.53 -22.44 35.09
N ILE A 435 -48.01 -23.36 34.26
CA ILE A 435 -49.05 -23.10 33.26
C ILE A 435 -50.42 -23.50 33.80
N THR A 436 -51.34 -22.54 33.75
CA THR A 436 -52.78 -22.74 33.93
C THR A 436 -53.48 -22.58 32.60
N GLN A 437 -54.54 -23.35 32.36
CA GLN A 437 -55.26 -23.38 31.09
C GLN A 437 -56.77 -23.35 31.34
N ASN A 438 -57.48 -22.56 30.53
CA ASN A 438 -58.92 -22.49 30.45
C ASN A 438 -59.34 -22.58 28.97
N GLU A 439 -59.89 -23.72 28.56
CA GLU A 439 -60.22 -24.04 27.17
C GLU A 439 -59.03 -23.79 26.23
N THR A 440 -59.14 -22.83 25.31
CA THR A 440 -58.11 -22.45 24.35
C THR A 440 -57.08 -21.47 24.91
N PHE A 441 -57.34 -20.83 26.05
CA PHE A 441 -56.45 -19.81 26.61
C PHE A 441 -55.58 -20.42 27.72
N PHE A 442 -54.32 -19.98 27.80
CA PHE A 442 -53.45 -20.36 28.90
C PHE A 442 -52.58 -19.20 29.38
N GLU A 443 -52.25 -19.25 30.66
CA GLU A 443 -51.36 -18.32 31.32
C GLU A 443 -50.26 -19.11 32.02
N GLY A 444 -49.00 -18.76 31.75
CA GLY A 444 -47.83 -19.29 32.44
C GLY A 444 -47.12 -18.19 33.21
N LYS A 445 -46.69 -18.47 34.44
CA LYS A 445 -45.93 -17.53 35.28
C LYS A 445 -44.67 -18.19 35.82
N TRP A 446 -43.60 -17.41 35.86
CA TRP A 446 -42.36 -17.76 36.55
C TRP A 446 -41.67 -16.49 37.05
N LYS A 447 -40.62 -16.69 37.84
CA LYS A 447 -39.76 -15.61 38.29
C LYS A 447 -38.38 -15.81 37.66
N GLU A 448 -37.85 -14.76 37.05
CA GLU A 448 -36.48 -14.77 36.53
C GLU A 448 -35.65 -13.81 37.38
N ARG A 449 -34.73 -14.36 38.19
CA ARG A 449 -34.00 -13.61 39.23
C ARG A 449 -34.99 -12.92 40.19
N ASN A 450 -35.17 -11.60 40.06
CA ASN A 450 -36.06 -10.77 40.89
C ASN A 450 -37.23 -10.16 40.10
N THR A 451 -37.46 -10.58 38.86
CA THR A 451 -38.51 -10.02 38.00
C THR A 451 -39.56 -11.06 37.71
N ASN A 452 -40.83 -10.71 37.88
CA ASN A 452 -41.93 -11.60 37.51
C ASN A 452 -42.09 -11.61 35.99
N LYS A 453 -42.25 -12.80 35.43
CA LYS A 453 -42.39 -13.04 34.01
C LYS A 453 -43.69 -13.78 33.74
N LYS A 454 -44.21 -13.59 32.53
CA LYS A 454 -45.51 -14.12 32.13
C LYS A 454 -45.50 -14.56 30.67
N ILE A 455 -46.18 -15.66 30.39
CA ILE A 455 -46.65 -16.00 29.05
C ILE A 455 -48.18 -16.00 29.02
N ASP A 456 -48.75 -15.34 28.02
CA ASP A 456 -50.16 -15.44 27.66
C ASP A 456 -50.26 -16.13 26.31
N GLY A 457 -51.08 -17.17 26.19
CA GLY A 457 -51.16 -17.94 24.96
C GLY A 457 -52.56 -18.40 24.57
N THR A 458 -52.69 -18.71 23.29
CA THR A 458 -53.90 -19.29 22.68
C THR A 458 -53.54 -20.56 21.94
N ILE A 459 -54.28 -21.63 22.20
CA ILE A 459 -54.14 -22.94 21.57
C ILE A 459 -55.22 -23.10 20.50
N LYS A 460 -54.81 -23.56 19.32
CA LYS A 460 -55.66 -24.02 18.24
C LYS A 460 -55.09 -25.33 17.69
N ASN A 461 -55.86 -26.40 17.80
CA ASN A 461 -55.37 -27.77 17.55
C ASN A 461 -54.12 -28.04 18.41
N ASN A 462 -53.04 -28.55 17.83
CA ASN A 462 -51.77 -28.81 18.53
C ASN A 462 -50.75 -27.67 18.38
N SER A 463 -51.22 -26.44 18.17
CA SER A 463 -50.35 -25.27 17.95
C SER A 463 -50.98 -24.00 18.49
N GLY A 464 -50.27 -22.88 18.41
CA GLY A 464 -50.84 -21.62 18.85
C GLY A 464 -49.92 -20.42 18.80
N LYS A 465 -50.35 -19.35 19.46
CA LYS A 465 -49.58 -18.12 19.65
C LYS A 465 -49.34 -17.86 21.12
N ILE A 466 -48.18 -17.29 21.44
CA ILE A 466 -47.76 -16.92 22.79
C ILE A 466 -47.20 -15.51 22.77
N THR A 467 -47.49 -14.74 23.80
CA THR A 467 -46.86 -13.47 24.10
C THR A 467 -46.09 -13.59 25.40
N PHE A 468 -44.80 -13.28 25.35
CA PHE A 468 -43.93 -13.19 26.52
C PHE A 468 -43.95 -11.77 27.07
N SER A 469 -44.07 -11.63 28.39
CA SER A 469 -44.12 -10.32 29.04
C SER A 469 -43.32 -10.28 30.33
N THR A 470 -42.74 -9.12 30.61
CA THR A 470 -42.00 -8.83 31.83
C THR A 470 -42.76 -7.83 32.68
N GLU A 471 -42.86 -8.10 33.98
CA GLU A 471 -43.43 -7.14 34.93
C GLU A 471 -42.49 -5.93 35.09
N LYS A 472 -43.03 -4.73 34.86
CA LYS A 472 -42.33 -3.45 35.05
C LYS A 472 -43.13 -2.56 35.98
N LYS A 473 -42.42 -1.84 36.84
CA LYS A 473 -43.02 -0.81 37.71
C LYS A 473 -43.62 0.30 36.86
N LYS A 474 -44.85 0.74 37.16
CA LYS A 474 -45.46 1.87 36.45
C LYS A 474 -44.74 3.17 36.81
N PRO A 475 -44.43 4.03 35.82
CA PRO A 475 -43.83 5.35 36.08
C PRO A 475 -44.68 6.15 37.07
N ASN A 476 -44.03 6.83 38.02
CA ASN A 476 -44.66 7.74 38.98
C ASN A 476 -45.72 7.11 39.94
N THR A 477 -45.67 5.80 40.16
CA THR A 477 -46.53 5.12 41.14
C THR A 477 -45.74 4.54 42.31
N VAL A 478 -46.39 4.39 43.47
CA VAL A 478 -45.86 3.63 44.61
C VAL A 478 -46.40 2.21 44.50
N ASN A 479 -45.50 1.25 44.27
CA ASN A 479 -45.79 -0.19 44.24
C ASN A 479 -46.83 -0.68 43.21
N GLU A 480 -47.11 0.05 42.13
CA GLU A 480 -47.89 -0.50 41.02
C GLU A 480 -46.99 -1.06 39.92
N TYR A 481 -47.36 -2.23 39.43
CA TYR A 481 -46.67 -2.96 38.38
C TYR A 481 -47.63 -3.29 37.24
N HIS A 482 -47.08 -3.49 36.04
CA HIS A 482 -47.81 -3.93 34.87
C HIS A 482 -46.90 -4.81 34.01
N TYR A 483 -47.49 -5.76 33.29
CA TYR A 483 -46.75 -6.57 32.33
C TYR A 483 -46.59 -5.81 31.01
N VAL A 484 -45.36 -5.79 30.50
CA VAL A 484 -45.01 -5.21 29.21
C VAL A 484 -44.60 -6.34 28.28
N ASN A 485 -45.17 -6.36 27.08
CA ASN A 485 -44.84 -7.34 26.03
C ASN A 485 -43.34 -7.22 25.69
N ASP A 486 -42.63 -8.35 25.80
CA ASP A 486 -41.25 -8.49 25.40
C ASP A 486 -41.17 -8.91 23.93
N PHE A 487 -41.87 -10.00 23.56
CA PHE A 487 -41.95 -10.50 22.20
C PHE A 487 -43.14 -11.46 22.01
N ASN A 488 -43.58 -11.60 20.76
CA ASN A 488 -44.56 -12.59 20.35
C ASN A 488 -43.87 -13.82 19.76
N ALA A 489 -44.52 -14.96 19.86
CA ALA A 489 -44.02 -16.24 19.37
C ALA A 489 -45.18 -17.12 18.88
N ILE A 490 -44.84 -18.06 18.01
CA ILE A 490 -45.71 -19.19 17.65
C ILE A 490 -45.17 -20.47 18.26
N PHE A 491 -46.06 -21.43 18.51
CA PHE A 491 -45.66 -22.72 19.05
C PHE A 491 -46.43 -23.89 18.48
N TYR A 492 -45.85 -25.09 18.58
CA TYR A 492 -46.55 -26.35 18.40
C TYR A 492 -46.16 -27.36 19.49
N LEU A 493 -47.05 -28.31 19.74
CA LEU A 493 -46.88 -29.38 20.73
C LEU A 493 -46.25 -30.62 20.07
N SER A 494 -45.39 -31.33 20.80
CA SER A 494 -44.98 -32.69 20.42
C SER A 494 -46.17 -33.64 20.42
N GLU A 495 -46.05 -34.79 19.74
CA GLU A 495 -47.14 -35.77 19.64
C GLU A 495 -47.60 -36.31 20.99
N ASP A 496 -46.67 -36.47 21.93
CA ASP A 496 -46.93 -36.91 23.30
C ASP A 496 -47.31 -35.77 24.25
N ILE A 497 -47.35 -34.53 23.75
CA ILE A 497 -47.66 -33.31 24.50
C ILE A 497 -46.69 -33.10 25.68
N LYS A 498 -45.47 -33.65 25.61
CA LYS A 498 -44.42 -33.43 26.62
C LYS A 498 -43.51 -32.25 26.30
N GLN A 499 -43.61 -31.68 25.09
CA GLN A 499 -42.79 -30.55 24.66
C GLN A 499 -43.62 -29.45 23.98
N ILE A 500 -43.37 -28.19 24.36
CA ILE A 500 -43.85 -27.00 23.63
C ILE A 500 -42.68 -26.45 22.83
N LYS A 501 -42.74 -26.57 21.51
CA LYS A 501 -41.74 -26.02 20.59
C LYS A 501 -42.15 -24.62 20.19
N ILE A 502 -41.33 -23.63 20.49
CA ILE A 502 -41.63 -22.20 20.37
C ILE A 502 -40.62 -21.56 19.41
N MET A 503 -41.09 -20.63 18.58
CA MET A 503 -40.24 -19.78 17.75
C MET A 503 -40.73 -18.33 17.85
N THR A 504 -39.83 -17.39 18.13
CA THR A 504 -40.18 -15.96 18.19
C THR A 504 -40.57 -15.42 16.82
N GLU A 505 -41.49 -14.47 16.80
CA GLU A 505 -41.95 -13.75 15.59
C GLU A 505 -41.18 -12.44 15.35
N ASP A 506 -40.10 -12.21 16.09
CA ASP A 506 -39.20 -11.07 15.88
C ASP A 506 -38.19 -11.34 14.73
N SER A 507 -37.31 -10.37 14.48
CA SER A 507 -36.29 -10.47 13.43
C SER A 507 -35.24 -11.54 13.69
N LYS A 508 -35.18 -12.13 14.90
CA LYS A 508 -34.18 -13.12 15.28
C LYS A 508 -34.67 -14.55 15.09
N ASN A 509 -35.99 -14.78 15.19
CA ASN A 509 -36.63 -16.11 15.11
C ASN A 509 -35.94 -17.14 16.01
N GLU A 510 -35.71 -16.76 17.27
CA GLU A 510 -35.10 -17.62 18.27
C GLU A 510 -36.02 -18.80 18.58
N PHE A 511 -35.40 -19.97 18.83
CA PHE A 511 -36.12 -21.21 19.11
C PHE A 511 -36.01 -21.56 20.58
N LEU A 512 -37.14 -21.92 21.18
CA LEU A 512 -37.25 -22.36 22.56
C LEU A 512 -38.00 -23.69 22.60
N THR A 513 -37.64 -24.56 23.53
CA THR A 513 -38.42 -25.77 23.83
C THR A 513 -38.73 -25.73 25.31
N LEU A 514 -40.00 -25.82 25.68
CA LEU A 514 -40.39 -26.12 27.05
C LEU A 514 -40.65 -27.62 27.17
N GLU A 515 -40.23 -28.22 28.29
CA GLU A 515 -40.40 -29.64 28.59
C GLU A 515 -41.27 -29.81 29.83
N LEU A 516 -42.23 -30.74 29.79
CA LEU A 516 -43.11 -31.01 30.91
C LEU A 516 -42.32 -31.71 32.03
N LEU A 517 -42.29 -31.10 33.22
CA LEU A 517 -41.53 -31.61 34.37
C LEU A 517 -42.37 -32.53 35.26
N THR A 518 -43.63 -32.18 35.51
CA THR A 518 -44.58 -32.99 36.28
C THR A 518 -46.02 -32.70 35.84
N THR A 519 -46.83 -33.74 35.65
CA THR A 519 -48.27 -33.65 35.39
C THR A 519 -49.03 -33.52 36.70
N VAL A 520 -49.82 -32.45 36.87
CA VAL A 520 -50.77 -32.37 37.98
C VAL A 520 -52.05 -33.09 37.57
N GLU A 521 -52.09 -34.42 37.72
CA GLU A 521 -53.35 -35.16 37.71
C GLU A 521 -53.85 -35.33 39.15
N ASN A 522 -55.03 -34.77 39.42
CA ASN A 522 -55.85 -35.04 40.61
C ASN A 522 -55.22 -34.77 41.99
N GLY A 523 -54.71 -33.56 42.21
CA GLY A 523 -54.57 -33.02 43.58
C GLY A 523 -53.53 -33.70 44.48
N GLN A 524 -52.70 -34.59 43.94
CA GLN A 524 -51.48 -35.07 44.59
C GLN A 524 -50.30 -34.94 43.64
N THR A 525 -49.28 -34.20 44.08
CA THR A 525 -47.97 -34.17 43.44
C THR A 525 -47.37 -35.57 43.54
N ILE A 526 -47.17 -36.24 42.41
CA ILE A 526 -46.32 -37.43 42.34
C ILE A 526 -44.97 -36.94 41.80
N GLU A 527 -43.96 -36.96 42.67
CA GLU A 527 -42.56 -36.96 42.25
C GLU A 527 -42.23 -38.37 41.72
N GLU A 528 -41.81 -38.47 40.46
CA GLU A 528 -40.93 -39.53 39.97
C GLU A 528 -39.71 -38.90 39.29
#